data_AF-A0A183EVI8-F1
#
_entry.id   AF-A0A183EVI8-F1
#
_cell.length_a   1.000
_cell.length_b   1.000
_cell.length_c   1.000
_cell.angle_alpha   90.00
_cell.angle_beta   90.00
_cell.angle_gamma   90.00
#
_symmetry.space_group_name_H-M   'P 1'
#
loop_
_entity.id
_entity.type
_entity.pdbx_description
1 polymer ?
#
loop_
_entity_poly.entity_id
_entity_poly.type
_entity_poly.pdbx_seq_one_letter_code
_entity_poly.pdbx_strand_id
1 'polypeptide(L)'
;LYRFFQVWPHKEFPLIEVGKIVLNRNPDNYFAEVEQAAFSPSRLVPGIEFSPDKMLQGRIFSYHDTQVHRIGPNYMQLPINCPYRARVRNYQRDGFMTSASQVEHADCKESVFAVTGDVDRYDSGDEDNFTQPRELWLKVFPLLRH
;
A
#
# COMPACT_ATOMS: atom_id res chain seq x y z
N LEU A 1 -12.48 13.39 -4.84
CA LEU A 1 -11.08 13.21 -5.28
C LEU A 1 -10.41 12.01 -4.60
N TYR A 2 -10.41 11.92 -3.27
CA TYR A 2 -9.80 10.80 -2.52
C TYR A 2 -10.82 9.75 -2.08
N ARG A 3 -11.65 9.28 -3.01
CA ARG A 3 -12.63 8.23 -2.73
C ARG A 3 -12.26 6.95 -3.43
N PHE A 4 -12.04 5.89 -2.64
CA PHE A 4 -11.75 4.54 -3.11
C PHE A 4 -12.75 3.97 -4.13
N PHE A 5 -14.05 4.25 -3.99
CA PHE A 5 -15.09 3.73 -4.91
C PHE A 5 -15.24 4.51 -6.22
N GLN A 6 -14.48 5.60 -6.40
CA GLN A 6 -14.55 6.41 -7.62
C GLN A 6 -13.34 6.18 -8.51
N VAL A 7 -13.57 6.14 -9.82
CA VAL A 7 -12.54 6.14 -10.86
C VAL A 7 -12.34 7.54 -11.44
N TRP A 8 -11.12 7.83 -11.88
CA TRP A 8 -10.81 9.05 -12.62
C TRP A 8 -11.03 8.81 -14.12
N PRO A 9 -11.88 9.60 -14.82
CA PRO A 9 -12.14 9.37 -16.23
C PRO A 9 -10.89 9.56 -17.10
N HIS A 10 -10.56 8.57 -17.94
CA HIS A 10 -9.37 8.64 -18.82
C HIS A 10 -9.39 9.78 -19.83
N LYS A 11 -10.58 10.34 -20.13
CA LYS A 11 -10.73 11.51 -21.02
C LYS A 11 -10.18 12.78 -20.38
N GLU A 12 -10.28 12.89 -19.06
CA GLU A 12 -9.80 14.05 -18.27
C GLU A 12 -8.39 13.79 -17.74
N PHE A 13 -8.10 12.55 -17.35
CA PHE A 13 -6.82 12.11 -16.81
C PHE A 13 -6.26 10.99 -17.69
N PRO A 14 -5.55 11.32 -18.79
CA PRO A 14 -4.99 10.31 -19.68
C PRO A 14 -3.93 9.48 -18.96
N LEU A 15 -3.81 8.21 -19.37
CA LEU A 15 -2.80 7.31 -18.84
C LEU A 15 -1.38 7.78 -19.22
N ILE A 16 -0.48 7.78 -18.25
CA ILE A 16 0.94 8.09 -18.45
C ILE A 16 1.73 6.79 -18.38
N GLU A 17 2.48 6.49 -19.44
CA GLU A 17 3.33 5.29 -19.48
C GLU A 17 4.53 5.44 -18.54
N VAL A 18 4.73 4.44 -17.67
CA VAL A 18 5.83 4.42 -16.68
C VAL A 18 6.85 3.31 -16.99
N GLY A 19 6.39 2.12 -17.37
CA GLY A 19 7.29 0.98 -17.63
C GLY A 19 6.55 -0.35 -17.79
N LYS A 20 7.30 -1.46 -17.70
CA LYS A 20 6.79 -2.83 -17.87
C LYS A 20 7.17 -3.73 -16.70
N ILE A 21 6.19 -4.47 -16.17
CA ILE A 21 6.40 -5.53 -15.18
C ILE A 21 6.50 -6.87 -15.92
N VAL A 22 7.54 -7.66 -15.63
CA VAL A 22 7.76 -8.98 -16.25
C VAL A 22 7.99 -10.01 -15.14
N LEU A 23 7.18 -11.08 -15.15
CA LEU A 23 7.30 -12.21 -14.24
C LEU A 23 7.98 -13.36 -15.00
N ASN A 24 9.24 -13.65 -14.68
CA ASN A 24 10.09 -14.59 -15.44
C ASN A 24 10.67 -15.73 -14.60
N ARG A 25 10.28 -15.86 -13.32
CA ARG A 25 10.77 -16.89 -12.41
C ARG A 25 9.65 -17.34 -11.47
N ASN A 26 9.53 -18.66 -11.30
CA ASN A 26 8.67 -19.25 -10.27
C ASN A 26 9.43 -19.33 -8.93
N PRO A 27 8.72 -19.42 -7.79
CA PRO A 27 9.36 -19.63 -6.48
C PRO A 27 10.01 -21.03 -6.40
N ASP A 28 11.16 -21.12 -5.75
CA ASP A 28 11.84 -22.40 -5.47
C ASP A 28 11.18 -23.11 -4.29
N ASN A 29 10.72 -22.34 -3.30
CA ASN A 29 9.93 -22.85 -2.18
C ASN A 29 8.69 -21.97 -1.95
N TYR A 30 7.52 -22.55 -2.21
CA TYR A 30 6.25 -21.86 -2.08
C TYR A 30 5.99 -21.31 -0.66
N PHE A 31 6.32 -22.06 0.39
CA PHE A 31 6.08 -21.61 1.77
C PHE A 31 6.99 -20.43 2.14
N ALA A 32 8.28 -20.52 1.81
CA ALA A 32 9.26 -19.50 2.15
C ALA A 32 9.11 -18.21 1.32
N GLU A 33 8.70 -18.32 0.05
CA GLU A 33 8.64 -17.18 -0.88
C GLU A 33 7.24 -16.63 -1.13
N VAL A 34 6.18 -17.45 -1.00
CA VAL A 34 4.80 -17.01 -1.29
C VAL A 34 4.01 -16.85 0.00
N GLU A 35 3.90 -17.90 0.81
CA GLU A 35 3.09 -17.85 2.04
C GLU A 35 3.63 -16.84 3.05
N GLN A 36 4.96 -16.71 3.15
CA GLN A 36 5.60 -15.74 4.04
C GLN A 36 5.83 -14.36 3.42
N ALA A 37 5.43 -14.14 2.17
CA ALA A 37 5.52 -12.82 1.55
C ALA A 37 4.62 -11.82 2.31
N ALA A 38 5.16 -10.63 2.54
CA ALA A 38 4.51 -9.60 3.33
C ALA A 38 4.59 -8.26 2.62
N PHE A 39 3.44 -7.82 2.07
CA PHE A 39 3.29 -6.53 1.38
C PHE A 39 2.60 -5.54 2.31
N SER A 40 3.07 -4.30 2.38
CA SER A 40 2.39 -3.25 3.13
C SER A 40 2.36 -1.95 2.32
N PRO A 41 1.21 -1.28 2.19
CA PRO A 41 1.14 0.04 1.58
C PRO A 41 2.02 1.07 2.30
N SER A 42 2.29 0.88 3.60
CA SER A 42 3.13 1.79 4.38
C SER A 42 4.61 1.80 3.98
N ARG A 43 5.06 0.85 3.15
CA ARG A 43 6.46 0.74 2.69
C ARG A 43 6.67 1.53 1.42
N LEU A 44 6.77 2.85 1.55
CA LEU A 44 7.05 3.76 0.45
C LEU A 44 8.55 4.02 0.31
N VAL A 45 8.95 4.43 -0.89
CA VAL A 45 10.29 4.97 -1.18
C VAL A 45 10.20 6.50 -1.26
N PRO A 46 11.28 7.24 -0.94
CA PRO A 46 11.27 8.70 -1.04
C PRO A 46 10.78 9.17 -2.42
N GLY A 47 9.81 10.10 -2.42
CA GLY A 47 9.14 10.60 -3.63
C GLY A 47 7.74 10.02 -3.88
N ILE A 48 7.30 9.04 -3.09
CA ILE A 48 5.91 8.53 -3.09
C ILE A 48 5.34 8.73 -1.69
N GLU A 49 4.11 9.24 -1.59
CA GLU A 49 3.45 9.57 -0.32
C GLU A 49 1.97 9.20 -0.33
N PHE A 50 1.33 9.22 0.84
CA PHE A 50 -0.06 8.82 1.01
C PHE A 50 -1.03 9.95 0.66
N SER A 51 -2.13 9.61 0.00
CA SER A 51 -3.28 10.49 -0.11
C SER A 51 -4.15 10.44 1.16
N PRO A 52 -4.97 11.47 1.44
CA PRO A 52 -5.91 11.47 2.56
C PRO A 52 -7.15 10.58 2.32
N ASP A 53 -7.01 9.47 1.60
CA ASP A 53 -8.08 8.49 1.41
C ASP A 53 -8.28 7.69 2.69
N LYS A 54 -9.49 7.71 3.26
CA LYS A 54 -9.80 7.07 4.56
C LYS A 54 -9.47 5.56 4.58
N MET A 55 -9.67 4.85 3.46
CA MET A 55 -9.39 3.42 3.35
C MET A 55 -7.88 3.16 3.26
N LEU A 56 -7.14 3.97 2.49
CA LEU A 56 -5.69 3.91 2.44
C LEU A 56 -5.09 4.14 3.82
N GLN A 57 -5.56 5.16 4.55
CA GLN A 57 -5.07 5.47 5.89
C GLN A 57 -5.23 4.28 6.87
N GLY A 58 -6.37 3.58 6.83
CA GLY A 58 -6.54 2.34 7.61
C GLY A 58 -5.57 1.23 7.21
N ARG A 59 -5.26 1.10 5.91
CA ARG A 59 -4.34 0.09 5.38
C ARG A 59 -2.87 0.36 5.70
N ILE A 60 -2.47 1.61 5.95
CA ILE A 60 -1.11 1.94 6.39
C ILE A 60 -0.77 1.20 7.69
N PHE A 61 -1.75 1.09 8.58
CA PHE A 61 -1.61 0.38 9.85
C PHE A 61 -1.83 -1.13 9.71
N SER A 62 -2.95 -1.54 9.11
CA SER A 62 -3.47 -2.92 9.24
C SER A 62 -2.53 -4.01 8.71
N TYR A 63 -1.78 -3.73 7.63
CA TYR A 63 -0.92 -4.74 7.02
C TYR A 63 0.29 -5.07 7.90
N HIS A 64 0.90 -4.07 8.53
CA HIS A 64 2.02 -4.32 9.42
C HIS A 64 1.56 -5.08 10.66
N ASP A 65 0.46 -4.63 11.27
CA ASP A 65 -0.14 -5.26 12.45
C ASP A 65 -0.44 -6.76 12.22
N THR A 66 -1.14 -7.09 11.14
CA THR A 66 -1.47 -8.49 10.82
C THR A 66 -0.22 -9.32 10.51
N GLN A 67 0.82 -8.73 9.90
CA GLN A 67 2.06 -9.45 9.57
C GLN A 67 2.88 -9.80 10.81
N VAL A 68 2.92 -8.89 11.79
CA VAL A 68 3.57 -9.14 13.08
C VAL A 68 2.89 -10.31 13.79
N HIS A 69 1.56 -10.38 13.77
CA HIS A 69 0.81 -11.50 14.34
C HIS A 69 1.00 -12.80 13.56
N ARG A 70 0.88 -12.76 12.23
CA ARG A 70 0.86 -13.94 11.36
C ARG A 70 2.21 -14.62 11.19
N ILE A 71 3.27 -13.83 11.03
CA ILE A 71 4.62 -14.35 10.71
C ILE A 71 5.56 -14.20 11.92
N GLY A 72 5.42 -13.09 12.64
CA GLY A 72 6.24 -12.77 13.81
C GLY A 72 6.80 -11.35 13.76
N PRO A 73 7.35 -10.85 14.88
CA PRO A 73 7.84 -9.47 15.01
C PRO A 73 8.98 -9.15 14.03
N ASN A 74 9.84 -10.13 13.76
CA ASN A 74 11.01 -9.97 12.88
C ASN A 74 10.77 -10.45 11.44
N TYR A 75 9.52 -10.50 10.97
CA TYR A 75 9.18 -10.98 9.62
C TYR A 75 9.90 -10.23 8.48
N MET A 76 10.35 -9.00 8.71
CA MET A 76 11.15 -8.20 7.76
C MET A 76 12.57 -8.75 7.56
N GLN A 77 13.06 -9.59 8.47
CA GLN A 77 14.38 -10.23 8.35
C GLN A 77 14.34 -11.48 7.45
N LEU A 78 13.14 -11.99 7.11
CA LEU A 78 13.02 -13.12 6.20
C LEU A 78 13.56 -12.77 4.80
N PRO A 79 14.25 -13.71 4.11
CA PRO A 79 14.89 -13.42 2.82
C PRO A 79 13.96 -12.77 1.77
N ILE A 80 12.69 -13.17 1.72
CA ILE A 80 11.71 -12.64 0.76
C ILE A 80 11.25 -11.22 1.09
N ASN A 81 11.23 -10.84 2.38
CA ASN A 81 10.75 -9.54 2.86
C ASN A 81 11.88 -8.55 3.13
N CYS A 82 13.12 -9.03 3.17
CA CYS A 82 14.30 -8.24 3.43
C CYS A 82 14.51 -7.23 2.29
N PRO A 83 14.75 -5.94 2.60
CA PRO A 83 15.05 -4.92 1.59
C PRO A 83 16.49 -5.10 1.07
N TYR A 84 16.72 -6.16 0.28
CA TYR A 84 18.05 -6.61 -0.15
C TYR A 84 18.85 -5.58 -0.96
N ARG A 85 18.20 -4.55 -1.52
CA ARG A 85 18.84 -3.45 -2.26
C ARG A 85 19.16 -2.22 -1.40
N ALA A 86 18.79 -2.22 -0.13
CA ALA A 86 19.03 -1.13 0.80
C ALA A 86 19.75 -1.64 2.06
N ARG A 87 20.56 -0.79 2.68
CA ARG A 87 21.19 -1.13 3.96
C ARG A 87 20.28 -0.70 5.10
N VAL A 88 19.67 -1.67 5.78
CA VAL A 88 18.86 -1.40 6.98
C VAL A 88 19.77 -0.93 8.11
N ARG A 89 19.51 0.29 8.60
CA ARG A 89 20.19 0.91 9.73
C ARG A 89 19.15 1.62 10.58
N ASN A 90 18.84 1.08 11.75
CA ASN A 90 17.92 1.69 12.70
C ASN A 90 18.26 1.24 14.12
N TYR A 91 17.49 1.74 15.08
CA TYR A 91 17.68 1.50 16.52
C TYR A 91 16.86 0.30 17.06
N GLN A 92 16.15 -0.45 16.21
CA GLN A 92 15.38 -1.61 16.64
C GLN A 92 16.31 -2.76 17.06
N ARG A 93 15.89 -3.48 18.11
CA ARG A 93 16.62 -4.59 18.74
C ARG A 93 15.65 -5.69 19.16
N ASP A 94 16.20 -6.89 19.28
CA ASP A 94 15.53 -8.08 19.82
C ASP A 94 14.24 -8.50 19.08
N GLY A 95 13.41 -9.29 19.75
CA GLY A 95 12.20 -9.91 19.20
C GLY A 95 12.39 -11.39 18.86
N PHE A 96 11.28 -12.13 18.81
CA PHE A 96 11.29 -13.55 18.48
C PHE A 96 11.98 -13.79 17.13
N MET A 97 12.83 -14.83 17.05
CA MET A 97 13.61 -15.19 15.86
C MET A 97 14.50 -14.07 15.32
N THR A 98 15.11 -13.27 16.21
CA THR A 98 16.14 -12.30 15.81
C THR A 98 17.33 -13.00 15.16
N SER A 99 17.64 -12.64 13.92
CA SER A 99 18.72 -13.24 13.14
C SER A 99 19.84 -12.26 12.77
N ALA A 100 19.57 -10.95 12.80
CA ALA A 100 20.51 -9.90 12.39
C ALA A 100 20.63 -8.77 13.42
N SER A 101 21.86 -8.30 13.65
CA SER A 101 22.17 -7.13 14.47
C SER A 101 22.25 -5.87 13.60
N GLN A 102 21.60 -4.77 14.00
CA GLN A 102 21.59 -3.54 13.20
C GLN A 102 22.61 -2.50 13.71
N VAL A 103 22.97 -1.54 12.86
CA VAL A 103 23.93 -0.47 13.16
C VAL A 103 23.22 0.89 13.02
N GLU A 104 23.61 1.87 13.83
CA GLU A 104 22.93 3.16 13.98
C GLU A 104 22.96 4.03 12.72
N HIS A 105 21.82 4.67 12.40
CA HIS A 105 21.71 5.90 11.60
C HIS A 105 20.26 6.43 11.62
N ALA A 106 20.06 7.74 11.42
CA ALA A 106 18.73 8.32 11.19
C ALA A 106 18.83 9.55 10.28
N ASP A 107 18.06 9.53 9.17
CA ASP A 107 17.58 10.71 8.46
C ASP A 107 16.30 10.31 7.72
N CYS A 108 15.18 10.96 8.02
CA CYS A 108 13.91 10.88 7.28
C CYS A 108 13.57 12.27 6.76
N LYS A 109 13.22 12.37 5.47
CA LYS A 109 12.69 13.61 4.87
C LYS A 109 11.20 13.43 4.68
N GLU A 110 10.42 14.32 5.29
CA GLU A 110 8.95 14.34 5.21
C GLU A 110 8.52 15.57 4.40
N SER A 111 7.46 15.43 3.60
CA SER A 111 6.80 16.58 3.01
C SER A 111 5.88 17.25 4.03
N VAL A 112 5.64 18.55 3.82
CA VAL A 112 4.75 19.35 4.68
C VAL A 112 3.53 19.76 3.84
N PHE A 113 2.33 19.52 4.36
CA PHE A 113 1.07 19.97 3.75
C PHE A 113 0.18 20.63 4.80
N ALA A 114 -0.67 21.57 4.37
CA ALA A 114 -1.60 22.27 5.23
C ALA A 114 -2.97 21.55 5.27
N VAL A 115 -3.59 21.50 6.45
CA VAL A 115 -4.92 20.91 6.67
C VAL A 115 -5.79 21.90 7.42
N THR A 116 -7.07 21.98 7.04
CA THR A 116 -8.09 22.83 7.67
C THR A 116 -9.34 22.01 7.99
N GLY A 117 -10.02 22.34 9.09
CA GLY A 117 -11.23 21.66 9.55
C GLY A 117 -11.12 21.18 10.99
N ASP A 118 -12.24 20.80 11.58
CA ASP A 118 -12.25 20.25 12.94
C ASP A 118 -11.86 18.77 12.92
N VAL A 119 -11.34 18.28 14.04
CA VAL A 119 -10.99 16.87 14.19
C VAL A 119 -12.21 16.12 14.72
N ASP A 120 -13.00 15.55 13.81
CA ASP A 120 -14.19 14.75 14.14
C ASP A 120 -14.43 13.59 13.15
N ARG A 121 -15.39 12.72 13.47
CA ARG A 121 -15.85 11.61 12.62
C ARG A 121 -16.86 12.11 11.59
N TYR A 122 -16.35 12.59 10.47
CA TYR A 122 -17.18 12.93 9.32
C TYR A 122 -17.72 11.67 8.63
N ASP A 123 -19.04 11.55 8.60
CA ASP A 123 -19.72 10.53 7.82
C ASP A 123 -19.51 10.77 6.31
N SER A 124 -19.40 9.67 5.57
CA SER A 124 -19.29 9.64 4.11
C SER A 124 -20.43 8.85 3.45
N GLY A 125 -21.49 8.52 4.19
CA GLY A 125 -22.65 7.79 3.66
C GLY A 125 -23.45 8.55 2.59
N ASP A 126 -23.60 9.86 2.76
CA ASP A 126 -24.38 10.74 1.85
C ASP A 126 -23.67 11.05 0.54
N GLU A 127 -22.50 10.49 0.34
CA GLU A 127 -21.74 10.74 -0.85
C GLU A 127 -22.28 10.01 -2.10
N ASP A 128 -21.96 10.49 -3.32
CA ASP A 128 -22.48 9.88 -4.55
C ASP A 128 -22.04 8.42 -4.75
N ASN A 129 -23.03 7.52 -4.69
CA ASN A 129 -22.88 6.07 -4.80
C ASN A 129 -23.42 5.50 -6.11
N PHE A 130 -24.07 6.31 -6.97
CA PHE A 130 -24.90 5.80 -8.07
C PHE A 130 -24.44 6.25 -9.46
N THR A 131 -23.81 7.42 -9.58
CA THR A 131 -23.46 7.97 -10.89
C THR A 131 -22.48 7.08 -11.64
N GLN A 132 -21.34 6.76 -11.06
CA GLN A 132 -20.30 5.97 -11.74
C GLN A 132 -20.72 4.52 -12.02
N PRO A 133 -21.40 3.79 -11.10
CA PRO A 133 -21.96 2.48 -11.43
C PRO A 133 -22.96 2.53 -12.59
N ARG A 134 -23.81 3.56 -12.64
CA ARG A 134 -24.72 3.77 -13.78
C ARG A 134 -23.94 4.02 -15.06
N GLU A 135 -22.90 4.85 -15.04
CA GLU A 135 -22.06 5.10 -16.22
C GLU A 135 -21.32 3.85 -16.69
N LEU A 136 -20.79 3.04 -15.77
CA LEU A 136 -20.18 1.76 -16.07
C LEU A 136 -21.17 0.85 -16.80
N TRP A 137 -22.38 0.68 -16.25
CA TRP A 137 -23.43 -0.12 -16.87
C TRP A 137 -23.83 0.41 -18.25
N LEU A 138 -24.01 1.73 -18.37
CA LEU A 138 -24.52 2.38 -19.58
C LEU A 138 -23.48 2.50 -20.71
N LYS A 139 -22.20 2.72 -20.40
CA LYS A 139 -21.17 3.06 -21.39
C LYS A 139 -20.16 1.94 -21.61
N VAL A 140 -19.83 1.14 -20.59
CA VAL A 140 -18.75 0.14 -20.66
C VAL A 140 -19.28 -1.26 -20.99
N PHE A 141 -20.47 -1.63 -20.51
CA PHE A 141 -21.07 -2.95 -20.73
C PHE A 141 -22.32 -2.95 -21.64
N PRO A 142 -22.31 -2.30 -22.82
CA PRO A 142 -23.50 -2.29 -23.69
C PRO A 142 -23.88 -3.68 -24.22
N LEU A 143 -22.91 -4.58 -24.41
CA LEU A 143 -23.15 -5.93 -24.96
C LEU A 143 -23.74 -6.93 -23.96
N LEU A 144 -23.69 -6.64 -22.65
CA LEU A 144 -24.28 -7.49 -21.60
C LEU A 144 -25.73 -7.13 -21.29
N ARG A 145 -26.34 -6.23 -22.09
CA ARG A 145 -27.67 -5.67 -21.88
C ARG A 145 -28.78 -6.36 -22.70
N HIS A 146 -28.42 -7.34 -23.51
CA HIS A 146 -29.31 -8.18 -24.32
C HIS A 146 -29.34 -9.59 -23.75
#